data_AF-A0A5J5I751-F1
#
_entry.id   AF-A0A5J5I751-F1
#
_cell.length_a   1.000
_cell.length_b   1.000
_cell.length_c   1.000
_cell.angle_alpha   90.00
_cell.angle_beta   90.00
_cell.angle_gamma   90.00
#
_symmetry.space_group_name_H-M   'P 1'
#
loop_
_entity.id
_entity.type
_entity.pdbx_description
1 polymer ?
#
loop_
_entity_poly.entity_id
_entity_poly.type
_entity_poly.pdbx_seq_one_letter_code
_entity_poly.pdbx_strand_id
1 'polypeptide(L)'
;MFVFELVGSEHNPVYQKLALENLDRQYSFLQSVVDASLALGQPMLSIEVIKALNYHAISCLHVSAGEFRPCPVYVGQGETAYSPPAHFQVPAMMQMFTNLVNRSWQENDAVTLATYVLWRLNHIHPFVNGNGRTARVSAYFVLCLRSGGWLPGQKLLPERIVEVRPEYVAALKAADASLQQGELDLSLLHGLVSRLLDEQMKSAEEIVQPSE
;
A
#
# COMPACT_ATOMS: atom_id res chain seq x y z
N MET A 1 11.55 4.18 -22.38
CA MET A 1 10.32 4.94 -22.67
C MET A 1 9.60 5.16 -21.35
N PHE A 2 9.35 6.42 -20.97
CA PHE A 2 8.59 6.76 -19.77
C PHE A 2 7.39 7.61 -20.19
N VAL A 3 6.17 7.09 -20.00
CA VAL A 3 4.96 7.72 -20.53
C VAL A 3 4.78 9.13 -19.96
N PHE A 4 5.04 9.33 -18.67
CA PHE A 4 4.91 10.65 -18.06
C PHE A 4 5.83 11.71 -18.69
N GLU A 5 7.06 11.36 -19.08
CA GLU A 5 7.98 12.29 -19.76
C GLU A 5 7.49 12.69 -21.16
N LEU A 6 6.71 11.83 -21.81
CA LEU A 6 6.18 12.08 -23.15
C LEU A 6 4.88 12.88 -23.13
N VAL A 7 4.04 12.72 -22.09
CA VAL A 7 2.69 13.30 -22.05
C VAL A 7 2.49 14.37 -20.97
N GLY A 8 3.39 14.46 -19.99
CA GLY A 8 3.40 15.47 -18.93
C GLY A 8 2.22 15.42 -17.94
N SER A 9 1.37 14.38 -17.99
CA SER A 9 0.15 14.31 -17.17
C SER A 9 -0.26 12.88 -16.88
N GLU A 10 -0.54 12.59 -15.61
CA GLU A 10 -1.15 11.32 -15.21
C GLU A 10 -2.58 11.17 -15.74
N HIS A 11 -3.28 12.26 -16.06
CA HIS A 11 -4.65 12.21 -16.60
C HIS A 11 -4.71 11.83 -18.08
N ASN A 12 -3.56 11.68 -18.75
CA ASN A 12 -3.52 11.27 -20.15
C ASN A 12 -4.09 9.85 -20.33
N PRO A 13 -4.95 9.58 -21.32
CA PRO A 13 -5.55 8.25 -21.53
C PRO A 13 -4.53 7.13 -21.72
N VAL A 14 -3.38 7.40 -22.36
CA VAL A 14 -2.30 6.43 -22.55
C VAL A 14 -1.65 6.08 -21.20
N TYR A 15 -1.41 7.10 -20.36
CA TYR A 15 -0.90 6.88 -19.00
C TYR A 15 -1.88 6.04 -18.18
N GLN A 16 -3.16 6.42 -18.19
CA GLN A 16 -4.20 5.72 -17.42
C GLN A 16 -4.35 4.27 -17.86
N LYS A 17 -4.36 4.01 -19.17
CA LYS A 17 -4.41 2.64 -19.71
C LYS A 17 -3.23 1.80 -19.21
N LEU A 18 -2.00 2.31 -19.35
CA LEU A 18 -0.82 1.58 -18.88
C LEU A 18 -0.81 1.42 -17.35
N ALA A 19 -1.31 2.40 -16.61
CA ALA A 19 -1.43 2.32 -15.16
C ALA A 19 -2.40 1.23 -14.70
N LEU A 20 -3.50 1.02 -15.43
CA LEU A 20 -4.43 -0.09 -15.20
C LEU A 20 -3.76 -1.44 -15.50
N GLU A 21 -3.08 -1.59 -16.63
CA GLU A 21 -2.36 -2.84 -16.93
C GLU A 21 -1.24 -3.14 -15.93
N ASN A 22 -0.58 -2.09 -15.40
CA ASN A 22 0.40 -2.22 -14.34
C ASN A 22 -0.23 -2.67 -13.02
N LEU A 23 -1.47 -2.26 -12.74
CA LEU A 23 -2.22 -2.73 -11.58
C LEU A 23 -2.44 -4.24 -11.67
N ASP A 24 -2.89 -4.76 -12.82
CA ASP A 24 -3.10 -6.20 -13.03
C ASP A 24 -1.80 -7.01 -12.82
N ARG A 25 -0.68 -6.50 -13.35
CA ARG A 25 0.66 -7.09 -13.14
C ARG A 25 1.06 -7.06 -11.67
N GLN A 26 0.77 -5.96 -10.97
CA GLN A 26 1.07 -5.80 -9.55
C GLN A 26 0.30 -6.83 -8.70
N TYR A 27 -0.99 -7.04 -8.98
CA TYR A 27 -1.80 -8.04 -8.28
C TYR A 27 -1.37 -9.47 -8.59
N SER A 28 -1.04 -9.76 -9.85
CA SER A 28 -0.53 -11.08 -10.26
C SER A 28 0.78 -11.41 -9.55
N PHE A 29 1.69 -10.44 -9.45
CA PHE A 29 2.92 -10.59 -8.68
C PHE A 29 2.66 -10.73 -7.18
N LEU A 30 1.75 -9.91 -6.62
CA LEU A 30 1.34 -9.98 -5.21
C LEU A 30 0.88 -11.40 -4.84
N GLN A 31 -0.04 -11.99 -5.62
CA GLN A 31 -0.53 -13.34 -5.36
C GLN A 31 0.60 -14.37 -5.40
N SER A 32 1.47 -14.29 -6.41
CA SER A 32 2.62 -15.18 -6.55
C SER A 32 3.56 -15.12 -5.34
N VAL A 33 3.83 -13.92 -4.80
CA VAL A 33 4.72 -13.76 -3.65
C VAL A 33 4.04 -14.17 -2.34
N VAL A 34 2.73 -13.97 -2.19
CA VAL A 34 1.96 -14.51 -1.05
C VAL A 34 2.08 -16.04 -1.01
N ASP A 35 1.78 -16.70 -2.13
CA ASP A 35 1.81 -18.17 -2.23
C ASP A 35 3.23 -18.70 -1.95
N ALA A 36 4.26 -18.09 -2.54
CA ALA A 36 5.64 -18.48 -2.32
C ALA A 36 6.09 -18.29 -0.85
N SER A 37 5.76 -17.15 -0.23
CA SER A 37 6.10 -16.87 1.17
C SER A 37 5.45 -17.88 2.13
N LEU A 38 4.19 -18.25 1.89
CA LEU A 38 3.47 -19.23 2.71
C LEU A 38 4.01 -20.64 2.49
N ALA A 39 4.23 -21.05 1.24
CA ALA A 39 4.77 -22.37 0.90
C ALA A 39 6.17 -22.60 1.51
N LEU A 40 6.98 -21.56 1.62
CA LEU A 40 8.32 -21.61 2.24
C LEU A 40 8.28 -21.46 3.77
N GLY A 41 7.12 -21.17 4.38
CA GLY A 41 7.02 -20.88 5.81
C GLY A 41 7.78 -19.61 6.22
N GLN A 42 7.93 -18.65 5.31
CA GLN A 42 8.63 -17.37 5.53
C GLN A 42 7.68 -16.17 5.34
N PRO A 43 6.64 -16.01 6.18
CA PRO A 43 5.70 -14.89 6.08
C PRO A 43 6.31 -13.63 6.70
N MET A 44 7.13 -12.91 5.92
CA MET A 44 7.76 -11.66 6.36
C MET A 44 7.62 -10.55 5.31
N LEU A 45 7.60 -9.30 5.78
CA LEU A 45 7.67 -8.13 4.92
C LEU A 45 9.14 -7.74 4.71
N SER A 46 9.61 -7.74 3.46
CA SER A 46 10.95 -7.29 3.10
C SER A 46 10.93 -6.02 2.23
N ILE A 47 12.05 -5.31 2.22
CA ILE A 47 12.24 -4.13 1.35
C ILE A 47 12.15 -4.55 -0.11
N GLU A 48 12.68 -5.72 -0.46
CA GLU A 48 12.71 -6.26 -1.82
C GLU A 48 11.30 -6.48 -2.35
N VAL A 49 10.39 -7.03 -1.54
CA VAL A 49 8.99 -7.19 -1.91
C VAL A 49 8.33 -5.83 -2.15
N ILE A 50 8.54 -4.86 -1.25
CA ILE A 50 7.97 -3.50 -1.40
C ILE A 50 8.49 -2.82 -2.67
N LYS A 51 9.80 -2.94 -2.96
CA LYS A 51 10.42 -2.41 -4.18
C LYS A 51 9.88 -3.08 -5.44
N ALA A 52 9.71 -4.41 -5.43
CA ALA A 52 9.11 -5.14 -6.54
C ALA A 52 7.64 -4.75 -6.77
N LEU A 53 6.86 -4.57 -5.69
CA LEU A 53 5.49 -4.07 -5.77
C LEU A 53 5.43 -2.67 -6.37
N ASN A 54 6.35 -1.79 -6.01
CA ASN A 54 6.46 -0.48 -6.64
C ASN A 54 6.89 -0.58 -8.12
N TYR A 55 7.85 -1.44 -8.43
CA TYR A 55 8.30 -1.68 -9.79
C TYR A 55 7.12 -2.03 -10.70
N HIS A 56 6.29 -3.00 -10.31
CA HIS A 56 5.10 -3.36 -11.07
C HIS A 56 4.08 -2.21 -11.17
N ALA A 57 3.92 -1.41 -10.12
CA ALA A 57 2.97 -0.28 -10.14
C ALA A 57 3.33 0.83 -11.13
N ILE A 58 4.63 1.13 -11.32
CA ILE A 58 5.07 2.32 -12.07
C ILE A 58 5.97 2.02 -13.28
N SER A 59 6.18 0.75 -13.61
CA SER A 59 6.93 0.32 -14.79
C SER A 59 6.49 1.08 -16.06
N CYS A 60 7.44 1.70 -16.73
CA CYS A 60 7.24 2.55 -17.92
C CYS A 60 6.32 3.77 -17.74
N LEU A 61 5.75 4.04 -16.55
CA LEU A 61 5.03 5.27 -16.25
C LEU A 61 6.01 6.39 -15.88
N HIS A 62 6.93 6.08 -14.96
CA HIS A 62 7.95 6.99 -14.44
C HIS A 62 9.33 6.32 -14.45
N VAL A 63 10.37 7.16 -14.32
CA VAL A 63 11.73 6.71 -14.02
C VAL A 63 11.81 6.05 -12.63
N SER A 64 12.86 5.26 -12.42
CA SER A 64 13.20 4.71 -11.08
C SER A 64 12.11 3.81 -10.46
N ALA A 65 11.46 2.99 -11.29
CA ALA A 65 10.54 1.97 -10.83
C ALA A 65 11.22 1.03 -9.83
N GLY A 66 10.65 0.89 -8.62
CA GLY A 66 11.22 0.06 -7.58
C GLY A 66 12.47 0.62 -6.91
N GLU A 67 12.84 1.87 -7.15
CA GLU A 67 14.00 2.51 -6.53
C GLU A 67 13.56 3.62 -5.56
N PHE A 68 14.25 3.74 -4.43
CA PHE A 68 13.98 4.84 -3.51
C PHE A 68 14.29 6.17 -4.18
N ARG A 69 13.46 7.19 -3.88
CA ARG A 69 13.58 8.51 -4.49
C ARG A 69 14.96 9.13 -4.19
N PRO A 70 15.65 9.67 -5.20
CA PRO A 70 16.93 10.36 -5.01
C PRO A 70 16.74 11.82 -4.59
N CYS A 71 15.51 12.31 -4.51
CA CYS A 71 15.19 13.72 -4.31
C CYS A 71 13.99 13.95 -3.38
N PRO A 72 13.81 15.19 -2.86
CA PRO A 72 12.60 15.59 -2.16
C PRO A 72 11.35 15.43 -3.03
N VAL A 73 10.23 15.08 -2.39
CA VAL A 73 8.90 14.99 -3.01
C VAL A 73 7.88 15.58 -2.04
N TYR A 74 6.73 16.02 -2.57
CA TYR A 74 5.65 16.60 -1.78
C TYR A 74 4.34 15.91 -2.12
N VAL A 75 3.50 15.68 -1.12
CA VAL A 75 2.24 14.99 -1.27
C VAL A 75 1.09 15.99 -1.15
N GLY A 76 0.32 16.16 -2.21
CA GLY A 76 -0.73 17.17 -2.29
C GLY A 76 -0.23 18.50 -2.85
N GLN A 77 -1.07 19.53 -2.76
CA GLN A 77 -0.79 20.87 -3.29
C GLN A 77 -1.17 21.95 -2.26
N GLY A 78 -0.54 23.12 -2.38
CA GLY A 78 -0.81 24.30 -1.54
C GLY A 78 -0.37 24.13 -0.09
N GLU A 79 -1.00 24.88 0.80
CA GLU A 79 -0.66 24.94 2.24
C GLU A 79 -0.88 23.62 2.99
N THR A 80 -1.62 22.69 2.40
CA THR A 80 -1.91 21.37 2.98
C THR A 80 -0.98 20.27 2.45
N ALA A 81 0.06 20.64 1.71
CA ALA A 81 1.05 19.70 1.21
C ALA A 81 1.79 19.04 2.37
N TYR A 82 1.73 17.72 2.41
CA TYR A 82 2.51 16.93 3.36
C TYR A 82 3.94 16.82 2.84
N SER A 83 4.91 17.09 3.72
CA SER A 83 6.34 16.94 3.46
C SER A 83 6.84 15.66 4.13
N PRO A 84 7.11 14.59 3.36
CA PRO A 84 7.71 13.39 3.90
C PRO A 84 9.13 13.63 4.43
N PRO A 85 9.73 12.66 5.13
CA PRO A 85 11.13 12.69 5.58
C PRO A 85 12.12 13.01 4.45
N ALA A 86 13.36 13.38 4.78
CA ALA A 86 14.34 13.66 3.72
C ALA A 86 14.71 12.38 2.94
N HIS A 87 14.95 12.51 1.63
CA HIS A 87 15.22 11.36 0.74
C HIS A 87 16.40 10.51 1.20
N PHE A 88 17.47 11.13 1.73
CA PHE A 88 18.63 10.41 2.27
C PHE A 88 18.32 9.60 3.54
N GLN A 89 17.21 9.86 4.22
CA GLN A 89 16.76 9.09 5.40
C GLN A 89 15.93 7.86 5.00
N VAL A 90 15.37 7.84 3.79
CA VAL A 90 14.45 6.79 3.32
C VAL A 90 15.02 5.38 3.49
N PRO A 91 16.27 5.07 3.08
CA PRO A 91 16.80 3.71 3.22
C PRO A 91 16.79 3.21 4.66
N ALA A 92 17.27 4.03 5.61
CA ALA A 92 17.31 3.69 7.02
C ALA A 92 15.89 3.56 7.60
N MET A 93 14.98 4.48 7.26
CA MET A 93 13.60 4.44 7.73
C MET A 93 12.83 3.23 7.21
N MET A 94 13.06 2.82 5.96
CA MET A 94 12.46 1.62 5.37
C MET A 94 12.98 0.35 6.05
N GLN A 95 14.26 0.28 6.39
CA GLN A 95 14.84 -0.83 7.15
C GLN A 95 14.25 -0.93 8.55
N MET A 96 14.16 0.20 9.26
CA MET A 96 13.53 0.24 10.58
C MET A 96 12.06 -0.15 10.52
N PHE A 97 11.36 0.32 9.50
CA PHE A 97 9.95 0.00 9.26
C PHE A 97 9.72 -1.50 9.06
N THR A 98 10.42 -2.15 8.14
CA THR A 98 10.23 -3.59 7.90
C THR A 98 10.65 -4.43 9.11
N ASN A 99 11.73 -4.03 9.80
CA ASN A 99 12.17 -4.69 11.03
C ASN A 99 11.12 -4.61 12.14
N LEU A 100 10.48 -3.46 12.32
CA LEU A 100 9.44 -3.29 13.33
C LEU A 100 8.22 -4.16 13.01
N VAL A 101 7.73 -4.14 11.76
CA VAL A 101 6.61 -5.00 11.32
C VAL A 101 6.91 -6.47 11.60
N ASN A 102 8.11 -6.94 11.24
CA ASN A 102 8.47 -8.34 11.42
C ASN A 102 8.70 -8.73 12.89
N ARG A 103 9.17 -7.81 13.74
CA ARG A 103 9.30 -8.07 15.19
C ARG A 103 7.94 -8.15 15.88
N SER A 104 7.01 -7.29 15.49
CA SER A 104 5.66 -7.21 16.03
C SER A 104 4.69 -8.24 15.43
N TRP A 105 5.18 -9.15 14.58
CA TRP A 105 4.37 -10.05 13.76
C TRP A 105 3.46 -10.98 14.56
N GLN A 106 3.94 -11.48 15.72
CA GLN A 106 3.16 -12.39 16.57
C GLN A 106 2.35 -11.66 17.65
N GLU A 107 2.74 -10.43 17.97
CA GLU A 107 2.14 -9.63 19.06
C GLU A 107 0.87 -8.90 18.62
N ASN A 108 0.70 -8.71 17.31
CA ASN A 108 -0.40 -7.92 16.75
C ASN A 108 -1.24 -8.76 15.78
N ASP A 109 -2.54 -8.45 15.72
CA ASP A 109 -3.43 -9.07 14.74
C ASP A 109 -3.13 -8.59 13.30
N ALA A 110 -3.72 -9.30 12.34
CA ALA A 110 -3.50 -9.06 10.91
C ALA A 110 -3.89 -7.64 10.46
N VAL A 111 -5.00 -7.11 11.00
CA VAL A 111 -5.56 -5.81 10.61
C VAL A 111 -4.71 -4.69 11.20
N THR A 112 -4.28 -4.82 12.46
CA THR A 112 -3.35 -3.87 13.09
C THR A 112 -2.04 -3.75 12.32
N LEU A 113 -1.41 -4.86 11.96
CA LEU A 113 -0.16 -4.85 11.17
C LEU A 113 -0.36 -4.24 9.77
N ALA A 114 -1.42 -4.64 9.07
CA ALA A 114 -1.74 -4.11 7.75
C ALA A 114 -2.02 -2.59 7.79
N THR A 115 -2.72 -2.12 8.83
CA THR A 115 -3.00 -0.69 9.06
C THR A 115 -1.72 0.10 9.27
N TYR A 116 -0.81 -0.42 10.10
CA TYR A 116 0.49 0.21 10.32
C TYR A 116 1.31 0.29 9.03
N VAL A 117 1.37 -0.80 8.25
CA VAL A 117 2.05 -0.84 6.93
C VAL A 117 1.47 0.19 5.97
N LEU A 118 0.14 0.28 5.91
CA LEU A 118 -0.58 1.21 5.05
C LEU A 118 -0.21 2.66 5.37
N TRP A 119 -0.23 3.05 6.64
CA TRP A 119 0.15 4.39 7.07
C TRP A 119 1.65 4.63 6.87
N ARG A 120 2.51 3.75 7.38
CA ARG A 120 3.95 3.99 7.49
C ARG A 120 4.61 4.14 6.12
N LEU A 121 4.17 3.40 5.11
CA LEU A 121 4.65 3.56 3.73
C LEU A 121 4.27 4.92 3.13
N ASN A 122 3.04 5.40 3.37
CA ASN A 122 2.62 6.72 2.90
C ASN A 122 3.36 7.85 3.64
N HIS A 123 3.60 7.68 4.93
CA HIS A 123 4.35 8.61 5.76
C HIS A 123 5.82 8.72 5.35
N ILE A 124 6.54 7.59 5.17
CA ILE A 124 7.93 7.60 4.68
C ILE A 124 8.00 8.13 3.24
N HIS A 125 7.01 7.77 2.42
CA HIS A 125 6.90 8.12 1.01
C HIS A 125 8.17 7.78 0.22
N PRO A 126 8.58 6.50 0.15
CA PRO A 126 9.91 6.11 -0.28
C PRO A 126 10.19 6.26 -1.79
N PHE A 127 9.18 6.32 -2.65
CA PHE A 127 9.32 6.31 -4.11
C PHE A 127 8.99 7.67 -4.75
N VAL A 128 9.43 7.88 -5.99
CA VAL A 128 9.08 9.09 -6.78
C VAL A 128 7.61 9.12 -7.19
N ASN A 129 7.02 7.94 -7.44
CA ASN A 129 5.58 7.77 -7.72
C ASN A 129 5.15 6.38 -7.23
N GLY A 130 3.84 6.15 -7.17
CA GLY A 130 3.26 4.85 -6.86
C GLY A 130 3.12 4.55 -5.37
N ASN A 131 3.54 5.45 -4.48
CA ASN A 131 3.51 5.23 -3.02
C ASN A 131 2.15 4.75 -2.51
N GLY A 132 1.05 5.39 -2.92
CA GLY A 132 -0.30 4.97 -2.50
C GLY A 132 -0.69 3.58 -3.01
N ARG A 133 -0.32 3.24 -4.27
CA ARG A 133 -0.57 1.90 -4.85
C ARG A 133 0.25 0.84 -4.11
N THR A 134 1.54 1.09 -3.93
CA THR A 134 2.45 0.22 -3.18
C THR A 134 1.99 0.03 -1.73
N ALA A 135 1.57 1.10 -1.05
CA ALA A 135 1.15 1.02 0.36
C ALA A 135 -0.09 0.15 0.55
N ARG A 136 -1.12 0.31 -0.29
CA ARG A 136 -2.34 -0.51 -0.21
C ARG A 136 -2.05 -1.99 -0.49
N VAL A 137 -1.26 -2.27 -1.53
CA VAL A 137 -0.91 -3.65 -1.89
C VAL A 137 0.04 -4.28 -0.86
N SER A 138 0.97 -3.52 -0.28
CA SER A 138 1.86 -4.02 0.79
C SER A 138 1.09 -4.30 2.09
N ALA A 139 0.09 -3.47 2.41
CA ALA A 139 -0.79 -3.72 3.55
C ALA A 139 -1.61 -5.00 3.34
N TYR A 140 -2.15 -5.20 2.13
CA TYR A 140 -2.89 -6.41 1.77
C TYR A 140 -1.99 -7.66 1.71
N PHE A 141 -0.73 -7.53 1.29
CA PHE A 141 0.28 -8.59 1.39
C PHE A 141 0.42 -9.10 2.82
N VAL A 142 0.66 -8.17 3.77
CA VAL A 142 0.78 -8.52 5.20
C VAL A 142 -0.50 -9.14 5.74
N LEU A 143 -1.66 -8.60 5.33
CA LEU A 143 -2.96 -9.15 5.71
C LEU A 143 -3.13 -10.60 5.24
N CYS A 144 -2.85 -10.89 3.96
CA CYS A 144 -2.93 -12.26 3.42
C CYS A 144 -1.98 -13.22 4.13
N LEU A 145 -0.73 -12.81 4.37
CA LEU A 145 0.24 -13.64 5.07
C LEU A 145 -0.20 -13.96 6.50
N ARG A 146 -0.74 -12.98 7.24
CA ARG A 146 -1.25 -13.17 8.60
C ARG A 146 -2.52 -14.00 8.64
N SER A 147 -3.33 -13.95 7.59
CA SER A 147 -4.52 -14.80 7.43
C SER A 147 -4.21 -16.19 6.88
N GLY A 148 -2.94 -16.48 6.54
CA GLY A 148 -2.50 -17.79 6.05
C GLY A 148 -2.87 -18.08 4.60
N GLY A 149 -3.24 -17.08 3.80
CA GLY A 149 -3.63 -17.26 2.42
C GLY A 149 -4.23 -16.03 1.77
N TRP A 150 -4.55 -16.16 0.48
CA TRP A 150 -5.29 -15.14 -0.25
C TRP A 150 -6.69 -14.97 0.32
N LEU A 151 -7.13 -13.71 0.49
CA LEU A 151 -8.44 -13.42 1.06
C LEU A 151 -9.49 -13.32 -0.05
N PRO A 152 -10.65 -14.01 0.09
CA PRO A 152 -11.69 -14.00 -0.92
C PRO A 152 -12.47 -12.68 -0.93
N GLY A 153 -13.27 -12.46 -1.97
CA GLY A 153 -14.18 -11.32 -2.11
C GLY A 153 -14.26 -10.83 -3.56
N GLN A 154 -15.36 -10.20 -3.94
CA GLN A 154 -15.55 -9.65 -5.30
C GLN A 154 -14.61 -8.48 -5.58
N LYS A 155 -14.36 -7.65 -4.56
CA LYS A 155 -13.51 -6.48 -4.63
C LYS A 155 -12.60 -6.44 -3.43
N LEU A 156 -11.30 -6.34 -3.67
CA LEU A 156 -10.28 -6.47 -2.65
C LEU A 156 -10.11 -5.17 -1.87
N LEU A 157 -9.60 -5.27 -0.65
CA LEU A 157 -9.34 -4.15 0.26
C LEU A 157 -8.59 -2.98 -0.43
N PRO A 158 -7.50 -3.20 -1.22
CA PRO A 158 -6.82 -2.08 -1.87
C PRO A 158 -7.70 -1.30 -2.85
N GLU A 159 -8.64 -1.96 -3.53
CA GLU A 159 -9.60 -1.32 -4.44
C GLU A 159 -10.65 -0.54 -3.64
N ARG A 160 -11.22 -1.18 -2.62
CA ARG A 160 -12.20 -0.53 -1.72
C ARG A 160 -11.66 0.75 -1.09
N ILE A 161 -10.39 0.76 -0.66
CA ILE A 161 -9.73 1.96 -0.13
C ILE A 161 -9.68 3.10 -1.17
N VAL A 162 -9.55 2.78 -2.47
CA VAL A 162 -9.57 3.79 -3.55
C VAL A 162 -10.96 4.41 -3.69
N GLU A 163 -12.02 3.63 -3.51
CA GLU A 163 -13.41 4.12 -3.63
C GLU A 163 -13.78 5.11 -2.54
N VAL A 164 -13.22 4.93 -1.33
CA VAL A 164 -13.41 5.84 -0.19
C VAL A 164 -12.20 6.76 0.03
N ARG A 165 -11.53 7.16 -1.06
CA ARG A 165 -10.30 7.98 -1.01
C ARG A 165 -10.38 9.22 -0.09
N PRO A 166 -11.47 10.01 -0.06
CA PRO A 166 -11.55 11.16 0.84
C PRO A 166 -11.45 10.78 2.33
N GLU A 167 -12.17 9.73 2.75
CA GLU A 167 -12.14 9.20 4.12
C GLU A 167 -10.77 8.62 4.46
N TYR A 168 -10.19 7.85 3.53
CA TYR A 168 -8.85 7.29 3.68
C TYR A 168 -7.77 8.37 3.87
N VAL A 169 -7.79 9.42 3.04
CA VAL A 169 -6.82 10.53 3.16
C VAL A 169 -7.02 11.29 4.46
N ALA A 170 -8.28 11.48 4.91
CA ALA A 170 -8.55 12.11 6.20
C ALA A 170 -7.99 11.29 7.37
N ALA A 171 -8.14 9.96 7.34
CA ALA A 171 -7.60 9.06 8.35
C ALA A 171 -6.06 9.09 8.40
N LEU A 172 -5.38 9.13 7.23
CA LEU A 172 -3.92 9.30 7.19
C LEU A 172 -3.47 10.63 7.80
N LYS A 173 -4.15 11.74 7.47
CA LYS A 173 -3.83 13.06 8.03
C LYS A 173 -4.04 13.11 9.53
N ALA A 174 -5.07 12.45 10.05
CA ALA A 174 -5.31 12.35 11.48
C ALA A 174 -4.17 11.60 12.20
N ALA A 175 -3.71 10.48 11.64
CA ALA A 175 -2.57 9.73 12.16
C ALA A 175 -1.27 10.54 12.12
N ASP A 176 -1.02 11.29 11.05
CA ASP A 176 0.15 12.18 10.95
C ASP A 176 0.09 13.30 12.00
N ALA A 177 -1.09 13.88 12.22
CA ALA A 177 -1.30 14.92 13.23
C ALA A 177 -1.12 14.40 14.66
N SER A 178 -1.59 13.19 14.97
CA SER A 178 -1.41 12.60 16.29
C SER A 178 0.07 12.30 16.57
N LEU A 179 0.81 11.78 15.58
CA LEU A 179 2.24 11.52 15.72
C LEU A 179 3.01 12.82 16.04
N GLN A 180 2.63 13.94 15.43
CA GLN A 180 3.21 15.25 15.73
C GLN A 180 2.92 15.72 17.16
N GLN A 181 1.83 15.25 17.77
CA GLN A 181 1.48 15.53 19.17
C GLN A 181 2.18 14.58 20.16
N GLY A 182 2.94 13.59 19.66
CA GLY A 182 3.82 12.73 20.46
C GLY A 182 3.37 11.26 20.53
N GLU A 183 2.14 10.94 20.15
CA GLU A 183 1.60 9.58 20.19
C GLU A 183 0.89 9.22 18.89
N LEU A 184 1.31 8.12 18.27
CA LEU A 184 0.70 7.62 17.06
C LEU A 184 -0.65 6.98 17.38
N ASP A 185 -1.72 7.53 16.83
CA ASP A 185 -3.07 7.00 16.90
C ASP A 185 -3.51 6.59 15.49
N LEU A 186 -3.67 5.29 15.30
CA LEU A 186 -4.16 4.71 14.05
C LEU A 186 -5.63 4.32 14.11
N SER A 187 -6.37 4.65 15.18
CA SER A 187 -7.72 4.14 15.43
C SER A 187 -8.69 4.44 14.28
N LEU A 188 -8.64 5.64 13.70
CA LEU A 188 -9.48 6.00 12.55
C LEU A 188 -9.13 5.19 11.31
N LEU A 189 -7.83 5.02 11.02
CA LEU A 189 -7.38 4.25 9.86
C LEU A 189 -7.67 2.76 10.05
N HIS A 190 -7.46 2.24 11.27
CA HIS A 190 -7.77 0.88 11.64
C HIS A 190 -9.27 0.59 11.46
N GLY A 191 -10.14 1.44 12.00
CA GLY A 191 -11.59 1.30 11.84
C GLY A 191 -12.05 1.30 10.38
N LEU A 192 -11.43 2.15 9.55
CA LEU A 192 -11.64 2.14 8.10
C LEU A 192 -11.23 0.79 7.47
N VAL A 193 -10.01 0.32 7.76
CA VAL A 193 -9.50 -0.95 7.21
C VAL A 193 -10.36 -2.13 7.65
N SER A 194 -10.73 -2.22 8.93
CA SER A 194 -11.62 -3.26 9.46
C SER A 194 -12.95 -3.28 8.72
N ARG A 195 -13.62 -2.12 8.59
CA ARG A 195 -14.91 -2.03 7.91
C ARG A 195 -14.83 -2.49 6.45
N LEU A 196 -13.84 -2.02 5.71
CA LEU A 196 -13.69 -2.38 4.29
C LEU A 196 -13.30 -3.86 4.11
N LEU A 197 -12.54 -4.42 5.05
CA LEU A 197 -12.22 -5.84 5.06
C LEU A 197 -13.47 -6.69 5.35
N ASP A 198 -14.29 -6.31 6.31
CA ASP A 198 -15.55 -7.00 6.60
C ASP A 198 -16.49 -6.99 5.38
N GLU A 199 -16.58 -5.87 4.67
CA GLU A 199 -17.34 -5.77 3.42
C GLU A 199 -16.76 -6.67 2.31
N GLN A 200 -15.43 -6.79 2.21
CA GLN A 200 -14.80 -7.73 1.29
C GLN A 200 -15.19 -9.17 1.62
N MET A 201 -15.07 -9.57 2.89
CA MET A 201 -15.37 -10.95 3.32
C MET A 201 -16.85 -11.30 3.12
N LYS A 202 -17.78 -10.39 3.43
CA LYS A 202 -19.22 -10.57 3.16
C LYS A 202 -19.52 -10.78 1.68
N SER A 203 -18.86 -10.02 0.80
CA SER A 203 -19.05 -10.18 -0.65
C SER A 203 -18.59 -11.55 -1.18
N ALA A 204 -17.75 -12.28 -0.43
CA ALA A 204 -17.39 -13.65 -0.76
C ALA A 204 -18.50 -14.64 -0.39
N GLU A 205 -19.17 -14.44 0.74
CA GLU A 205 -20.27 -15.31 1.22
C GLU A 205 -21.48 -15.24 0.26
N GLU A 206 -21.76 -14.06 -0.27
CA GLU A 206 -22.81 -13.84 -1.29
C GLU A 206 -22.53 -14.56 -2.62
N ILE A 207 -21.27 -14.87 -2.94
CA ILE A 207 -20.93 -15.67 -4.13
C ILE A 207 -21.21 -17.15 -3.90
N VAL A 208 -21.08 -17.62 -2.65
CA VAL A 208 -21.21 -19.04 -2.29
C VAL A 208 -22.67 -19.46 -2.12
N GLN A 209 -23.58 -18.52 -1.86
CA GLN A 209 -25.02 -18.76 -1.86
C GLN A 209 -25.64 -18.32 -3.20
N PRO A 210 -25.91 -19.23 -4.15
CA PRO A 210 -26.62 -18.86 -5.37
C PRO A 210 -28.03 -18.40 -4.99
N SER A 211 -28.52 -17.40 -5.72
CA SER A 211 -29.90 -16.93 -5.68
C SER A 211 -30.86 -18.13 -5.76
N GLU A 212 -31.70 -18.33 -4.74
CA GLU A 212 -32.84 -19.24 -4.81
C GLU A 212 -33.85 -18.83 -5.90
#